data_AF-Q48MF7-F1
#
_entry.id   AF-Q48MF7-F1
#
_cell.length_a   1.000
_cell.length_b   1.000
_cell.length_c   1.000
_cell.angle_alpha   90.00
_cell.angle_beta   90.00
_cell.angle_gamma   90.00
#
_symmetry.space_group_name_H-M   'P 1'
#
loop_
_entity.id
_entity.type
_entity.pdbx_description
1 polymer ?
#
loop_
_entity_poly.entity_id
_entity_poly.type
_entity_poly.pdbx_seq_one_letter_code
_entity_poly.pdbx_strand_id
1 'polypeptide(L)'
;MTDLSVPQVEHHHDAAGNVTILPQSICEINTIVEFGLNASRSRSFNFARWYGVGIDTITYACQRQIERFIAGQDGAITSTTVAGYCVNGLRNFLDCCMLRAIAFSRDLLLADINRDLIDGYLGHLAGLGVATTSQKALYAQTKPVLLALGRRGLIPLMASGDMATFPSTPFPNSNYKFKSETAFTNRERQAFTAALRQAIKPIWTDGVSVTGELLAFALLVVALHTGRNNTPLLEMGRNCLRPHPKDDTVFLVLWKRRGYNTSKVALRAEADVEHLLESTPSVRTNVERLIRRVMVLTEPLDKEAPADLKGRVWLYRTRASKNVGNVTALNSAAVAVAATRLVSKYSLTDSYGEPLRINISRLRKTFASGVFDLTGGDVATTAAALGNTLQITDQHYLAPSEEALRNWQFMGEVLVQELRTRTIGTTYRDTPMGRCADPENGQYAPKLEGANCMNFINCLRCKHYAVTAEDLYKLFSFYFRVLAERSRMNKWRWAREYAHIPRLIDHYIIDEGLRRGTFKAAAVEAARERARTEPHPFWSVDLIQSLEVFA
;
A
#
# COMPACT_ATOMS: atom_id res chain seq x y z
N MET A 1 12.11 47.82 2.23
CA MET A 1 13.38 47.30 2.76
C MET A 1 13.40 45.81 2.49
N THR A 2 14.10 45.41 1.43
CA THR A 2 14.25 44.01 1.02
C THR A 2 15.29 43.37 1.93
N ASP A 3 14.90 42.32 2.65
CA ASP A 3 15.80 41.56 3.50
C ASP A 3 16.93 40.96 2.65
N LEU A 4 18.17 41.40 2.86
CA LEU A 4 19.36 40.98 2.12
C LEU A 4 19.72 39.50 2.36
N SER A 5 19.07 38.83 3.32
CA SER A 5 19.27 37.39 3.59
C SER A 5 18.56 36.46 2.60
N VAL A 6 17.73 37.03 1.72
CA VAL A 6 16.90 36.28 0.78
C VAL A 6 17.68 35.95 -0.50
N PRO A 7 17.82 34.68 -0.88
CA PRO A 7 18.35 34.32 -2.18
C PRO A 7 17.46 34.91 -3.29
N GLN A 8 18.01 35.84 -4.08
CA GLN A 8 17.37 36.44 -5.25
C GLN A 8 18.10 36.05 -6.52
N VAL A 9 17.35 35.86 -7.60
CA VAL A 9 17.93 35.72 -8.94
C VAL A 9 18.30 37.13 -9.35
N GLU A 10 19.59 37.44 -9.49
CA GLU A 10 20.02 38.74 -10.00
C GLU A 10 19.67 38.81 -11.48
N HIS A 11 18.81 39.76 -11.86
CA HIS A 11 18.32 39.88 -13.22
C HIS A 11 18.03 41.31 -13.62
N HIS A 12 18.05 41.55 -14.93
CA HIS A 12 17.67 42.77 -15.61
C HIS A 12 16.60 42.45 -16.67
N HIS A 13 15.82 43.44 -17.08
CA HIS A 13 14.92 43.30 -18.23
C HIS A 13 15.62 43.82 -19.50
N ASP A 14 15.60 43.03 -20.57
CA ASP A 14 16.04 43.48 -21.89
C ASP A 14 15.05 44.48 -22.52
N ALA A 15 15.38 45.04 -23.68
CA ALA A 15 14.53 45.99 -24.40
C ALA A 15 13.17 45.40 -24.85
N ALA A 16 13.03 44.08 -24.85
CA ALA A 16 11.80 43.35 -25.14
C ALA A 16 11.04 42.94 -23.87
N GLY A 17 11.53 43.29 -22.68
CA GLY A 17 10.94 42.98 -21.38
C GLY A 17 11.31 41.61 -20.81
N ASN A 18 12.19 40.83 -21.46
CA ASN A 18 12.61 39.51 -20.99
C ASN A 18 13.65 39.61 -19.87
N VAL A 19 13.59 38.66 -18.95
CA VAL A 19 14.56 38.54 -17.85
C VAL A 19 15.89 38.01 -18.37
N THR A 20 16.94 38.81 -18.20
CA THR A 20 18.34 38.51 -18.52
C THR A 20 19.16 38.48 -17.25
N ILE A 21 20.03 37.49 -17.10
CA ILE A 21 20.94 37.34 -15.97
C ILE A 21 22.33 37.74 -16.45
N LEU A 22 23.01 38.62 -15.70
CA LEU A 22 24.37 39.03 -16.05
C LEU A 22 25.34 37.86 -15.82
N PRO A 23 26.28 37.58 -16.75
CA PRO A 23 27.27 36.52 -16.58
C PRO A 23 28.13 36.64 -15.32
N GLN A 24 28.35 37.86 -14.83
CA GLN A 24 29.11 38.14 -13.61
C GLN A 24 28.46 37.53 -12.36
N SER A 25 27.12 37.56 -12.29
CA SER A 25 26.34 36.95 -11.20
C SER A 25 26.47 35.42 -11.17
N ILE A 26 26.83 34.79 -12.29
CA ILE A 26 26.95 33.32 -12.42
C ILE A 26 28.34 32.83 -11.96
N CYS A 27 29.39 33.64 -12.16
CA CYS A 27 30.77 33.28 -11.87
C CYS A 27 31.12 33.16 -10.36
N GLU A 28 30.35 33.78 -9.47
CA GLU A 28 30.66 33.85 -8.02
C GLU A 28 29.91 32.80 -7.16
N ILE A 29 29.24 31.84 -7.79
CA ILE A 29 28.28 30.97 -7.10
C ILE A 29 28.89 29.65 -6.68
N ASN A 30 28.68 29.31 -5.41
CA ASN A 30 28.84 27.94 -4.95
C ASN A 30 27.80 27.04 -5.62
N THR A 31 28.24 26.11 -6.46
CA THR A 31 27.34 25.21 -7.22
C THR A 31 26.74 24.10 -6.35
N ILE A 32 27.15 23.98 -5.08
CA ILE A 32 26.67 22.97 -4.14
C ILE A 32 25.61 23.57 -3.24
N VAL A 33 24.41 22.98 -3.27
CA VAL A 33 23.32 23.32 -2.35
C VAL A 33 23.18 22.22 -1.30
N GLU A 34 23.23 22.61 -0.02
CA GLU A 34 23.10 21.69 1.11
C GLU A 34 21.67 21.65 1.65
N PHE A 35 21.14 20.45 1.85
CA PHE A 35 19.78 20.21 2.36
C PHE A 35 19.76 19.86 3.86
N GLY A 36 20.93 19.66 4.46
CA GLY A 36 21.05 19.15 5.84
C GLY A 36 20.43 17.76 6.04
N LEU A 37 20.18 17.41 7.30
CA LEU A 37 19.52 16.16 7.67
C LEU A 37 18.03 16.22 7.29
N ASN A 38 17.63 15.35 6.37
CA ASN A 38 16.25 15.24 5.92
C ASN A 38 15.83 13.77 5.76
N ALA A 39 14.56 13.53 5.42
CA ALA A 39 14.00 12.18 5.34
C ALA A 39 14.52 11.37 4.15
N SER A 40 15.06 12.03 3.12
CA SER A 40 15.77 11.39 2.01
C SER A 40 17.20 11.00 2.42
N ARG A 41 17.93 10.30 1.54
CA ARG A 41 19.37 10.04 1.72
C ARG A 41 20.25 11.16 1.15
N SER A 42 19.68 12.07 0.38
CA SER A 42 20.42 13.16 -0.26
C SER A 42 20.66 14.27 0.74
N ARG A 43 21.93 14.65 0.91
CA ARG A 43 22.38 15.69 1.85
C ARG A 43 22.77 16.98 1.14
N SER A 44 23.19 16.87 -0.11
CA SER A 44 23.49 18.00 -0.97
C SER A 44 23.16 17.65 -2.42
N PHE A 45 23.15 18.66 -3.28
CA PHE A 45 23.06 18.51 -4.73
C PHE A 45 24.03 19.48 -5.39
N ASN A 46 24.76 19.00 -6.39
CA ASN A 46 25.76 19.79 -7.11
C ASN A 46 25.25 20.12 -8.51
N PHE A 47 25.11 21.42 -8.80
CA PHE A 47 24.67 21.96 -10.09
C PHE A 47 25.81 22.11 -11.11
N ALA A 48 27.08 21.90 -10.72
CA ALA A 48 28.26 22.15 -11.56
C ALA A 48 28.19 21.58 -12.98
N ARG A 49 27.56 20.41 -13.14
CA ARG A 49 27.41 19.74 -14.44
C ARG A 49 26.64 20.55 -15.49
N TRP A 50 25.76 21.45 -15.06
CA TRP A 50 24.88 22.22 -15.95
C TRP A 50 25.29 23.69 -16.11
N TYR A 51 26.49 24.04 -15.63
CA TYR A 51 27.14 25.31 -15.92
C TYR A 51 28.19 25.12 -17.02
N GLY A 52 28.38 26.12 -17.89
CA GLY A 52 29.31 26.14 -19.01
C GLY A 52 28.85 25.35 -20.24
N VAL A 53 27.56 25.00 -20.33
CA VAL A 53 27.00 24.13 -21.39
C VAL A 53 25.85 24.77 -22.16
N GLY A 54 25.73 26.11 -22.12
CA GLY A 54 24.73 26.86 -22.88
C GLY A 54 23.33 26.89 -22.26
N ILE A 55 23.20 26.55 -20.98
CA ILE A 55 21.94 26.64 -20.20
C ILE A 55 22.13 27.36 -18.87
N ASP A 56 23.21 28.13 -18.75
CA ASP A 56 23.68 28.76 -17.50
C ASP A 56 22.60 29.61 -16.81
N THR A 57 21.86 30.38 -17.60
CA THR A 57 20.78 31.23 -17.09
C THR A 57 19.65 30.42 -16.44
N ILE A 58 19.31 29.27 -17.04
CA ILE A 58 18.28 28.34 -16.54
C ILE A 58 18.78 27.62 -15.29
N THR A 59 20.03 27.14 -15.31
CA THR A 59 20.66 26.46 -14.18
C THR A 59 20.73 27.38 -12.97
N TYR A 60 21.18 28.63 -13.16
CA TYR A 60 21.25 29.63 -12.10
C TYR A 60 19.88 29.94 -11.50
N ALA A 61 18.88 30.21 -12.34
CA ALA A 61 17.52 30.48 -11.87
C ALA A 61 16.95 29.31 -11.06
N CYS A 62 17.13 28.08 -11.54
CA CYS A 62 16.71 26.88 -10.82
C CYS A 62 17.44 26.73 -9.48
N GLN A 63 18.76 26.92 -9.44
CA GLN A 63 19.55 26.83 -8.22
C GLN A 63 19.08 27.84 -7.16
N ARG A 64 18.93 29.12 -7.53
CA ARG A 64 18.44 30.16 -6.62
C ARG A 64 17.02 29.88 -6.13
N GLN A 65 16.17 29.32 -6.98
CA GLN A 65 14.82 28.92 -6.58
C GLN A 65 14.83 27.78 -5.54
N ILE A 66 15.77 26.83 -5.65
CA ILE A 66 15.97 25.79 -4.64
C ILE A 66 16.47 26.38 -3.32
N GLU A 67 17.44 27.29 -3.35
CA GLU A 67 17.94 27.99 -2.16
C GLU A 67 16.81 28.76 -1.45
N ARG A 68 15.92 29.41 -2.21
CA ARG A 68 14.71 30.07 -1.67
C ARG A 68 13.75 29.10 -1.00
N PHE A 69 13.53 27.92 -1.59
CA PHE A 69 12.69 26.90 -0.95
C PHE A 69 13.28 26.40 0.36
N ILE A 70 14.60 26.30 0.47
CA ILE A 70 15.29 25.93 1.72
C ILE A 70 15.16 27.04 2.75
N ALA A 71 15.25 28.31 2.32
CA ALA A 71 15.05 29.49 3.17
C ALA A 71 13.58 29.72 3.58
N GLY A 72 12.63 28.87 3.15
CA GLY A 72 11.21 28.96 3.52
C GLY A 72 10.44 30.12 2.89
N GLN A 73 11.03 30.76 1.88
CA GLN A 73 10.55 32.01 1.27
C GLN A 73 9.31 31.83 0.36
N ASP A 74 9.18 30.67 -0.28
CA ASP A 74 8.12 30.38 -1.26
C ASP A 74 7.21 29.23 -0.78
N GLY A 75 6.97 29.21 0.54
CA GLY A 75 6.13 28.23 1.26
C GLY A 75 6.91 27.31 2.18
N ALA A 76 6.22 26.70 3.15
CA ALA A 76 6.79 25.74 4.10
C ALA A 76 7.05 24.36 3.44
N ILE A 77 7.96 24.32 2.46
CA ILE A 77 8.32 23.10 1.75
C ILE A 77 9.38 22.34 2.56
N THR A 78 9.12 21.06 2.84
CA THR A 78 10.11 20.25 3.57
C THR A 78 11.37 20.02 2.75
N SER A 79 12.55 19.97 3.40
CA SER A 79 13.84 19.73 2.72
C SER A 79 13.89 18.39 1.97
N THR A 80 13.04 17.42 2.34
CA THR A 80 12.90 16.15 1.60
C THR A 80 12.26 16.35 0.24
N THR A 81 11.25 17.22 0.16
CA THR A 81 10.60 17.59 -1.10
C THR A 81 11.56 18.37 -1.99
N VAL A 82 12.32 19.30 -1.42
CA VAL A 82 13.36 20.07 -2.14
C VAL A 82 14.45 19.16 -2.70
N ALA A 83 14.93 18.18 -1.92
CA ALA A 83 15.88 17.19 -2.39
C ALA A 83 15.29 16.36 -3.56
N GLY A 84 13.99 16.04 -3.51
CA GLY A 84 13.27 15.40 -4.61
C GLY A 84 13.19 16.26 -5.86
N TYR A 85 12.95 17.57 -5.72
CA TYR A 85 12.97 18.52 -6.84
C TYR A 85 14.34 18.53 -7.53
N CYS A 86 15.44 18.48 -6.78
CA CYS A 86 16.78 18.50 -7.36
C CYS A 86 17.16 17.16 -8.01
N VAL A 87 17.12 16.07 -7.24
CA VAL A 87 17.69 14.77 -7.62
C VAL A 87 16.91 14.12 -8.76
N ASN A 88 15.59 14.29 -8.77
CA ASN A 88 14.71 13.64 -9.72
C ASN A 88 14.16 14.63 -10.74
N GLY A 89 13.61 15.77 -10.31
CA GLY A 89 12.98 16.73 -11.23
C GLY A 89 14.01 17.46 -12.10
N LEU A 90 14.74 18.39 -11.48
CA LEU A 90 15.68 19.30 -12.12
C LEU A 90 16.80 18.56 -12.84
N ARG A 91 17.36 17.48 -12.29
CA ARG A 91 18.36 16.67 -13.00
C ARG A 91 17.88 16.29 -14.41
N ASN A 92 16.68 15.72 -14.53
CA ASN A 92 16.15 15.28 -15.82
C ASN A 92 15.74 16.47 -16.71
N PHE A 93 15.24 17.56 -16.12
CA PHE A 93 14.88 18.76 -16.87
C PHE A 93 16.11 19.48 -17.45
N LEU A 94 17.15 19.67 -16.65
CA LEU A 94 18.39 20.32 -17.07
C LEU A 94 19.16 19.45 -18.07
N ASP A 95 19.15 18.11 -17.91
CA ASP A 95 19.70 17.20 -18.91
C ASP A 95 18.95 17.33 -20.26
N CYS A 96 17.63 17.48 -20.25
CA CYS A 96 16.84 17.75 -21.46
C CYS A 96 17.15 19.12 -22.06
N CYS A 97 17.32 20.17 -21.25
CA CYS A 97 17.68 21.50 -21.73
C CYS A 97 19.07 21.50 -22.38
N MET A 98 20.04 20.81 -21.77
CA MET A 98 21.38 20.65 -22.32
C MET A 98 21.36 19.97 -23.70
N LEU A 99 20.59 18.89 -23.85
CA LEU A 99 20.43 18.22 -25.15
C LEU A 99 19.81 19.15 -26.21
N ARG A 100 18.88 20.01 -25.80
CA ARG A 100 18.19 20.94 -26.70
C ARG A 100 19.06 22.15 -27.08
N ALA A 101 19.87 22.66 -26.16
CA ALA A 101 20.87 23.70 -26.44
C ALA A 101 21.88 23.20 -27.50
N ILE A 102 22.35 21.96 -27.35
CA ILE A 102 23.22 21.29 -28.34
C ILE A 102 22.49 21.17 -29.69
N ALA A 103 21.24 20.69 -29.69
CA ALA A 103 20.46 20.50 -30.92
C ALA A 103 20.20 21.80 -31.68
N PHE A 104 19.97 22.91 -30.97
CA PHE A 104 19.76 24.23 -31.58
C PHE A 104 21.06 24.99 -31.85
N SER A 105 22.21 24.48 -31.39
CA SER A 105 23.52 25.15 -31.50
C SER A 105 23.49 26.59 -30.98
N ARG A 106 22.72 26.84 -29.92
CA ARG A 106 22.60 28.14 -29.25
C ARG A 106 22.34 27.97 -27.76
N ASP A 107 22.66 29.01 -27.01
CA ASP A 107 22.32 29.09 -25.59
C ASP A 107 20.80 29.19 -25.41
N LEU A 108 20.30 28.49 -24.39
CA LEU A 108 18.92 28.60 -23.94
C LEU A 108 18.81 29.65 -22.84
N LEU A 109 17.84 30.54 -23.03
CA LEU A 109 17.50 31.61 -22.10
C LEU A 109 16.24 31.26 -21.30
N LEU A 110 15.96 32.02 -20.24
CA LEU A 110 14.74 31.85 -19.46
C LEU A 110 13.46 32.05 -20.29
N ALA A 111 13.52 32.89 -21.33
CA ALA A 111 12.42 33.11 -22.27
C ALA A 111 12.10 31.86 -23.12
N ASP A 112 13.06 30.95 -23.30
CA ASP A 112 12.87 29.70 -24.03
C ASP A 112 12.05 28.67 -23.22
N ILE A 113 11.80 28.92 -21.93
CA ILE A 113 10.95 28.08 -21.09
C ILE A 113 9.47 28.38 -21.40
N ASN A 114 9.02 27.83 -22.53
CA ASN A 114 7.67 27.98 -23.06
C ASN A 114 7.01 26.61 -23.29
N ARG A 115 5.81 26.61 -23.89
CA ARG A 115 5.05 25.39 -24.19
C ARG A 115 5.85 24.36 -24.97
N ASP A 116 6.60 24.80 -25.98
CA ASP A 116 7.40 23.95 -26.86
C ASP A 116 8.58 23.29 -26.10
N LEU A 117 9.20 24.02 -25.16
CA LEU A 117 10.20 23.41 -24.26
C LEU A 117 9.58 22.34 -23.37
N ILE A 118 8.42 22.61 -22.77
CA ILE A 118 7.74 21.69 -21.87
C ILE A 118 7.24 20.43 -22.60
N ASP A 119 6.70 20.56 -23.81
CA ASP A 119 6.29 19.40 -24.62
C ASP A 119 7.49 18.56 -25.06
N GLY A 120 8.60 19.21 -25.44
CA GLY A 120 9.86 18.51 -25.70
C GLY A 120 10.39 17.78 -24.47
N TYR A 121 10.26 18.37 -23.28
CA TYR A 121 10.62 17.70 -22.02
C TYR A 121 9.71 16.50 -21.71
N LEU A 122 8.39 16.61 -21.94
CA LEU A 122 7.49 15.46 -21.80
C LEU A 122 7.85 14.34 -22.79
N GLY A 123 8.24 14.69 -24.02
CA GLY A 123 8.79 13.75 -25.00
C GLY A 123 10.08 13.09 -24.51
N HIS A 124 11.01 13.87 -23.95
CA HIS A 124 12.24 13.35 -23.35
C HIS A 124 11.94 12.36 -22.21
N LEU A 125 10.99 12.69 -21.31
CA LEU A 125 10.57 11.77 -20.24
C LEU A 125 9.96 10.48 -20.79
N ALA A 126 9.22 10.54 -21.90
CA ALA A 126 8.71 9.35 -22.58
C ALA A 126 9.85 8.50 -23.18
N GLY A 127 10.89 9.15 -23.71
CA GLY A 127 12.08 8.53 -24.28
C GLY A 127 13.00 7.83 -23.26
N LEU A 128 12.86 8.11 -21.95
CA LEU A 128 13.64 7.44 -20.90
C LEU A 128 13.30 5.95 -20.73
N GLY A 129 12.24 5.45 -21.35
CA GLY A 129 11.81 4.04 -21.23
C GLY A 129 11.28 3.65 -19.85
N VAL A 130 11.05 4.63 -18.96
CA VAL A 130 10.50 4.40 -17.61
C VAL A 130 8.97 4.36 -17.63
N ALA A 131 8.37 3.69 -16.66
CA ALA A 131 6.91 3.60 -16.54
C ALA A 131 6.22 4.99 -16.48
N THR A 132 5.02 5.11 -17.04
CA THR A 132 4.26 6.38 -17.09
C THR A 132 4.07 7.03 -15.71
N THR A 133 3.97 6.22 -14.66
CA THR A 133 3.88 6.68 -13.27
C THR A 133 5.18 7.35 -12.79
N SER A 134 6.33 6.82 -13.19
CA SER A 134 7.64 7.43 -12.96
C SER A 134 7.79 8.72 -13.75
N GLN A 135 7.40 8.74 -15.03
CA GLN A 135 7.41 9.97 -15.86
C GLN A 135 6.59 11.09 -15.20
N LYS A 136 5.37 10.76 -14.75
CA LYS A 136 4.50 11.67 -13.99
C LYS A 136 5.16 12.17 -12.71
N ALA A 137 5.84 11.29 -11.97
CA ALA A 137 6.52 11.66 -10.72
C ALA A 137 7.70 12.62 -10.98
N LEU A 138 8.50 12.38 -12.02
CA LEU A 138 9.59 13.26 -12.44
C LEU A 138 9.04 14.65 -12.81
N TYR A 139 8.03 14.70 -13.68
CA TYR A 139 7.39 15.96 -14.08
C TYR A 139 6.76 16.69 -12.89
N ALA A 140 6.08 15.99 -11.98
CA ALA A 140 5.49 16.57 -10.78
C ALA A 140 6.53 17.13 -9.79
N GLN A 141 7.79 16.69 -9.87
CA GLN A 141 8.91 17.23 -9.09
C GLN A 141 9.59 18.40 -9.80
N THR A 142 9.55 18.47 -11.13
CA THR A 142 10.06 19.61 -11.92
C THR A 142 9.10 20.80 -11.91
N LYS A 143 7.80 20.55 -12.12
CA LYS A 143 6.76 21.59 -12.29
C LYS A 143 6.73 22.64 -11.17
N PRO A 144 6.84 22.31 -9.87
CA PRO A 144 6.80 23.31 -8.80
C PRO A 144 7.94 24.34 -8.88
N VAL A 145 9.14 23.92 -9.27
CA VAL A 145 10.28 24.83 -9.40
C VAL A 145 10.03 25.81 -10.54
N LEU A 146 9.62 25.31 -11.70
CA LEU A 146 9.35 26.16 -12.88
C LEU A 146 8.14 27.07 -12.66
N LEU A 147 7.08 26.57 -12.01
CA LEU A 147 5.94 27.40 -11.63
C LEU A 147 6.32 28.53 -10.68
N ALA A 148 7.22 28.28 -9.72
CA ALA A 148 7.69 29.33 -8.82
C ALA A 148 8.49 30.39 -9.57
N LEU A 149 9.35 29.99 -10.52
CA LEU A 149 10.03 30.92 -11.43
C LEU A 149 9.03 31.74 -12.26
N GLY A 150 7.98 31.11 -12.79
CA GLY A 150 6.96 31.80 -13.59
C GLY A 150 6.11 32.77 -12.78
N ARG A 151 5.72 32.40 -11.56
CA ARG A 151 5.00 33.30 -10.63
C ARG A 151 5.82 34.53 -10.25
N ARG A 152 7.14 34.43 -10.29
CA ARG A 152 8.08 35.53 -10.05
C ARG A 152 8.38 36.36 -11.30
N GLY A 153 7.75 36.04 -12.43
CA GLY A 153 7.96 36.74 -13.71
C GLY A 153 9.30 36.43 -14.38
N LEU A 154 10.04 35.40 -13.93
CA LEU A 154 11.35 35.04 -14.48
C LEU A 154 11.25 34.26 -15.79
N ILE A 155 10.14 33.55 -15.99
CA ILE A 155 9.86 32.81 -17.23
C ILE A 155 8.47 33.19 -17.77
N PRO A 156 8.25 33.10 -19.09
CA PRO A 156 6.92 33.33 -19.67
C PRO A 156 5.90 32.31 -19.16
N LEU A 157 4.93 32.77 -18.38
CA LEU A 157 3.89 31.93 -17.81
C LEU A 157 2.53 32.23 -18.42
N MET A 158 2.06 31.36 -19.32
CA MET A 158 0.67 31.35 -19.77
C MET A 158 -0.16 30.44 -18.86
N ALA A 159 -1.08 31.03 -18.10
CA ALA A 159 -1.83 30.35 -17.05
C ALA A 159 -3.02 29.51 -17.56
N SER A 160 -3.56 29.80 -18.74
CA SER A 160 -4.77 29.17 -19.27
C SER A 160 -4.78 29.07 -20.79
N GLY A 161 -5.59 28.16 -21.33
CA GLY A 161 -5.74 27.89 -22.77
C GLY A 161 -4.91 26.70 -23.25
N ASP A 162 -5.10 26.32 -24.51
CA ASP A 162 -4.40 25.16 -25.12
C ASP A 162 -2.88 25.38 -25.20
N MET A 163 -2.46 26.64 -25.26
CA MET A 163 -1.05 27.07 -25.25
C MET A 163 -0.50 27.32 -23.84
N ALA A 164 -1.21 26.92 -22.77
CA ALA A 164 -0.71 27.06 -21.41
C ALA A 164 0.68 26.41 -21.26
N THR A 165 1.62 27.13 -20.66
CA THR A 165 3.03 26.71 -20.52
C THR A 165 3.13 25.33 -19.89
N PHE A 166 2.24 25.03 -18.92
CA PHE A 166 2.11 23.70 -18.33
C PHE A 166 0.77 23.06 -18.72
N PRO A 167 0.75 21.91 -19.41
CA PRO A 167 -0.49 21.22 -19.75
C PRO A 167 -1.32 20.86 -18.52
N SER A 168 -2.65 20.93 -18.66
CA SER A 168 -3.62 20.53 -17.64
C SER A 168 -3.59 19.03 -17.36
N THR A 169 -3.46 18.20 -18.41
CA THR A 169 -3.47 16.74 -18.32
C THR A 169 -2.29 16.09 -19.07
N PRO A 170 -1.04 16.24 -18.61
CA PRO A 170 0.15 15.71 -19.29
C PRO A 170 0.23 14.18 -19.34
N PHE A 171 -0.44 13.50 -18.40
CA PHE A 171 -0.39 12.04 -18.28
C PHE A 171 -1.80 11.45 -18.13
N PRO A 172 -2.58 11.39 -19.23
CA PRO A 172 -3.92 10.81 -19.21
C PRO A 172 -3.88 9.33 -18.81
N ASN A 173 -4.90 8.88 -18.10
CA ASN A 173 -5.07 7.49 -17.64
C ASN A 173 -3.92 6.91 -16.81
N SER A 174 -3.05 7.77 -16.24
CA SER A 174 -1.91 7.34 -15.41
C SER A 174 -2.32 6.50 -14.20
N ASN A 175 -3.52 6.73 -13.66
CA ASN A 175 -4.05 5.98 -12.52
C ASN A 175 -4.39 4.52 -12.88
N TYR A 176 -4.86 4.24 -14.10
CA TYR A 176 -5.14 2.88 -14.57
C TYR A 176 -3.86 2.08 -14.88
N LYS A 177 -2.75 2.78 -15.15
CA LYS A 177 -1.46 2.16 -15.47
C LYS A 177 -0.64 1.76 -14.22
N PHE A 178 -1.06 2.17 -13.03
CA PHE A 178 -0.36 1.86 -11.78
C PHE A 178 -0.74 0.45 -11.28
N LYS A 179 0.20 -0.49 -11.34
CA LYS A 179 0.06 -1.80 -10.69
C LYS A 179 0.71 -1.75 -9.30
N SER A 180 -0.10 -1.91 -8.26
CA SER A 180 0.40 -2.01 -6.89
C SER A 180 1.00 -3.39 -6.62
N GLU A 181 1.90 -3.49 -5.63
CA GLU A 181 2.40 -4.78 -5.14
C GLU A 181 1.22 -5.66 -4.65
N THR A 182 1.23 -6.94 -5.05
CA THR A 182 0.18 -7.91 -4.71
C THR A 182 0.46 -8.59 -3.37
N ALA A 183 -0.58 -8.86 -2.58
CA ALA A 183 -0.43 -9.67 -1.37
C ALA A 183 0.09 -11.08 -1.71
N PHE A 184 0.76 -11.72 -0.75
CA PHE A 184 1.07 -13.14 -0.88
C PHE A 184 -0.20 -13.97 -0.89
N THR A 185 -0.22 -15.02 -1.70
CA THR A 185 -1.23 -16.09 -1.56
C THR A 185 -1.05 -16.81 -0.23
N ASN A 186 -2.06 -17.58 0.20
CA ASN A 186 -1.98 -18.37 1.43
C ASN A 186 -0.80 -19.35 1.41
N ARG A 187 -0.56 -20.01 0.26
CA ARG A 187 0.57 -20.92 0.04
C ARG A 187 1.91 -20.18 0.16
N GLU A 188 2.07 -19.06 -0.55
CA GLU A 188 3.29 -18.25 -0.52
C GLU A 188 3.60 -17.76 0.91
N ARG A 189 2.56 -17.27 1.62
CA ARG A 189 2.68 -16.80 3.00
C ARG A 189 3.11 -17.93 3.94
N GLN A 190 2.54 -19.13 3.81
CA GLN A 190 2.90 -20.28 4.63
C GLN A 190 4.36 -20.72 4.39
N ALA A 191 4.75 -20.87 3.12
CA ALA A 191 6.10 -21.24 2.73
C ALA A 191 7.13 -20.22 3.23
N PHE A 192 6.86 -18.93 3.03
CA PHE A 192 7.71 -17.84 3.52
C PHE A 192 7.82 -17.82 5.04
N THR A 193 6.72 -18.01 5.77
CA THR A 193 6.72 -18.05 7.23
C THR A 193 7.53 -19.23 7.77
N ALA A 194 7.42 -20.39 7.13
CA ALA A 194 8.19 -21.58 7.49
C ALA A 194 9.70 -21.37 7.27
N ALA A 195 10.08 -20.82 6.11
CA ALA A 195 11.47 -20.49 5.79
C ALA A 195 12.05 -19.46 6.77
N LEU A 196 11.34 -18.36 7.04
CA LEU A 196 11.76 -17.36 8.02
C LEU A 196 11.96 -17.95 9.41
N ARG A 197 11.05 -18.83 9.85
CA ARG A 197 11.14 -19.49 11.17
C ARG A 197 12.42 -20.32 11.28
N GLN A 198 12.83 -21.00 10.21
CA GLN A 198 14.08 -21.76 10.21
C GLN A 198 15.31 -20.84 10.15
N ALA A 199 15.25 -19.79 9.34
CA ALA A 199 16.35 -18.85 9.14
C ALA A 199 16.68 -18.03 10.41
N ILE A 200 15.69 -17.76 11.25
CA ILE A 200 15.86 -16.96 12.47
C ILE A 200 16.32 -17.76 13.69
N LYS A 201 16.27 -19.10 13.66
CA LYS A 201 16.68 -19.97 14.78
C LYS A 201 18.01 -19.56 15.43
N PRO A 202 19.08 -19.20 14.67
CA PRO A 202 20.36 -18.84 15.26
C PRO A 202 20.31 -17.63 16.21
N ILE A 203 19.32 -16.75 16.12
CA ILE A 203 19.24 -15.57 17.00
C ILE A 203 18.99 -15.94 18.48
N TRP A 204 18.46 -17.14 18.71
CA TRP A 204 18.13 -17.65 20.04
C TRP A 204 19.27 -18.41 20.69
N THR A 205 20.33 -18.72 19.94
CA THR A 205 21.53 -19.37 20.49
C THR A 205 22.39 -18.33 21.20
N ASP A 206 22.95 -18.69 22.35
CA ASP A 206 23.82 -17.81 23.12
C ASP A 206 25.21 -17.68 22.46
N GLY A 207 25.81 -16.49 22.56
CA GLY A 207 27.11 -16.18 21.95
C GLY A 207 27.08 -15.96 20.42
N VAL A 208 25.92 -15.92 19.78
CA VAL A 208 25.83 -15.70 18.33
C VAL A 208 26.18 -14.26 17.96
N SER A 209 27.12 -14.12 17.02
CA SER A 209 27.42 -12.84 16.39
C SER A 209 26.30 -12.41 15.44
N VAL A 210 25.72 -11.23 15.67
CA VAL A 210 24.67 -10.69 14.81
C VAL A 210 25.24 -10.24 13.46
N THR A 211 24.69 -10.81 12.39
CA THR A 211 25.00 -10.41 11.02
C THR A 211 23.88 -9.57 10.44
N GLY A 212 24.18 -8.74 9.44
CA GLY A 212 23.16 -7.96 8.73
C GLY A 212 22.06 -8.83 8.10
N GLU A 213 22.41 -10.06 7.70
CA GLU A 213 21.45 -11.05 7.18
C GLU A 213 20.51 -11.57 8.26
N LEU A 214 21.04 -11.96 9.44
CA LEU A 214 20.22 -12.44 10.55
C LEU A 214 19.28 -11.33 11.06
N LEU A 215 19.77 -10.09 11.14
CA LEU A 215 18.94 -8.93 11.48
C LEU A 215 17.89 -8.62 10.42
N ALA A 216 18.21 -8.82 9.13
CA ALA A 216 17.22 -8.68 8.06
C ALA A 216 16.10 -9.71 8.19
N PHE A 217 16.40 -10.97 8.54
CA PHE A 217 15.36 -11.98 8.79
C PHE A 217 14.48 -11.61 9.99
N ALA A 218 15.08 -11.13 11.08
CA ALA A 218 14.32 -10.61 12.23
C ALA A 218 13.41 -9.43 11.84
N LEU A 219 13.92 -8.49 11.04
CA LEU A 219 13.13 -7.38 10.51
C LEU A 219 11.96 -7.86 9.63
N LEU A 220 12.16 -8.86 8.77
CA LEU A 220 11.11 -9.41 7.92
C LEU A 220 10.01 -10.10 8.74
N VAL A 221 10.35 -10.75 9.86
CA VAL A 221 9.36 -11.28 10.82
C VAL A 221 8.54 -10.14 11.42
N VAL A 222 9.19 -9.09 11.91
CA VAL A 222 8.48 -7.90 12.44
C VAL A 222 7.58 -7.29 11.36
N ALA A 223 8.07 -7.14 10.14
CA ALA A 223 7.31 -6.58 9.02
C ALA A 223 6.06 -7.41 8.67
N LEU A 224 6.19 -8.74 8.62
CA LEU A 224 5.09 -9.66 8.32
C LEU A 224 3.97 -9.59 9.37
N HIS A 225 4.32 -9.44 10.65
CA HIS A 225 3.35 -9.46 11.75
C HIS A 225 2.80 -8.08 12.15
N THR A 226 3.47 -6.98 11.76
CA THR A 226 3.04 -5.62 12.12
C THR A 226 2.52 -4.82 10.95
N GLY A 227 2.84 -5.24 9.72
CA GLY A 227 2.48 -4.56 8.48
C GLY A 227 2.98 -3.12 8.41
N ARG A 228 4.09 -2.73 9.07
CA ARG A 228 4.57 -1.34 9.09
C ARG A 228 5.37 -0.97 7.84
N ASN A 229 5.56 0.33 7.62
CA ASN A 229 6.34 0.84 6.49
C ASN A 229 7.84 0.52 6.65
N ASN A 230 8.56 0.43 5.53
CA ASN A 230 9.98 0.10 5.49
C ASN A 230 10.87 1.03 6.32
N THR A 231 10.83 2.35 6.08
CA THR A 231 11.72 3.31 6.77
C THR A 231 11.52 3.33 8.29
N PRO A 232 10.28 3.44 8.84
CA PRO A 232 10.08 3.36 10.29
C PRO A 232 10.55 2.05 10.93
N LEU A 233 10.47 0.92 10.19
CA LEU A 233 10.99 -0.36 10.68
C LEU A 233 12.53 -0.39 10.69
N LEU A 234 13.18 0.09 9.63
CA LEU A 234 14.66 0.16 9.54
C LEU A 234 15.28 1.13 10.55
N GLU A 235 14.55 2.18 10.91
CA GLU A 235 15.03 3.24 11.80
C GLU A 235 14.48 3.09 13.22
N MET A 236 14.05 1.88 13.56
CA MET A 236 13.51 1.57 14.88
C MET A 236 14.55 1.89 15.96
N GLY A 237 14.18 2.78 16.87
CA GLY A 237 15.00 3.15 18.03
C GLY A 237 14.85 2.14 19.17
N ARG A 238 15.76 2.17 20.14
CA ARG A 238 15.73 1.25 21.29
C ARG A 238 14.51 1.43 22.21
N ASN A 239 13.93 2.62 22.24
CA ASN A 239 12.72 2.94 23.00
C ASN A 239 11.42 2.66 22.23
N CYS A 240 11.45 1.75 21.24
CA CYS A 240 10.29 1.46 20.39
C CYS A 240 9.19 0.65 21.09
N LEU A 241 9.50 -0.05 22.19
CA LEU A 241 8.53 -0.81 22.96
C LEU A 241 8.07 0.03 24.16
N ARG A 242 6.76 0.25 24.29
CA ARG A 242 6.15 0.98 25.40
C ARG A 242 5.04 0.15 26.06
N PRO A 243 4.87 0.23 27.39
CA PRO A 243 3.79 -0.50 28.06
C PRO A 243 2.42 -0.06 27.53
N HIS A 244 1.51 -1.01 27.36
CA HIS A 244 0.10 -0.72 27.08
C HIS A 244 -0.68 -0.66 28.41
N PRO A 245 -1.72 0.17 28.55
CA PRO A 245 -2.61 0.16 29.73
C PRO A 245 -3.37 -1.15 29.98
N LYS A 246 -3.17 -2.16 29.15
CA LYS A 246 -3.84 -3.45 29.21
C LYS A 246 -2.75 -4.47 29.51
N ASP A 247 -2.98 -5.29 30.52
CA ASP A 247 -2.08 -6.37 30.88
C ASP A 247 -1.84 -7.28 29.68
N ASP A 248 -0.63 -7.85 29.59
CA ASP A 248 -0.16 -8.69 28.48
C ASP A 248 -0.09 -8.01 27.09
N THR A 249 0.04 -6.69 27.02
CA THR A 249 0.16 -5.95 25.73
C THR A 249 1.25 -4.88 25.77
N VAL A 250 2.00 -4.72 24.68
CA VAL A 250 3.05 -3.70 24.51
C VAL A 250 2.85 -2.94 23.20
N PHE A 251 2.99 -1.63 23.22
CA PHE A 251 2.98 -0.81 22.01
C PHE A 251 4.35 -0.83 21.32
N LEU A 252 4.37 -1.20 20.05
CA LEU A 252 5.44 -0.86 19.12
C LEU A 252 5.18 0.55 18.55
N VAL A 253 6.03 1.49 18.95
CA VAL A 253 6.01 2.89 18.52
C VAL A 253 7.16 3.14 17.55
N LEU A 254 6.81 3.46 16.30
CA LEU A 254 7.77 3.74 15.24
C LEU A 254 7.65 5.19 14.77
N TRP A 255 8.79 5.86 14.59
CA TRP A 255 8.83 7.22 14.09
C TRP A 255 8.66 7.26 12.56
N LYS A 256 7.75 8.10 12.07
CA LYS A 256 7.61 8.39 10.64
C LYS A 256 8.20 9.77 10.37
N ARG A 257 9.26 9.81 9.55
CA ARG A 257 9.85 11.07 9.09
C ARG A 257 8.87 11.92 8.27
N ARG A 258 8.02 11.27 7.46
CA ARG A 258 6.95 11.94 6.71
C ARG A 258 5.78 12.25 7.64
N GLY A 259 5.40 13.52 7.73
CA GLY A 259 4.32 13.98 8.61
C GLY A 259 4.69 14.05 10.09
N TYR A 260 5.98 13.90 10.44
CA TYR A 260 6.54 14.08 11.80
C TYR A 260 5.70 13.44 12.91
N ASN A 261 5.24 12.19 12.69
CA ASN A 261 4.32 11.52 13.59
C ASN A 261 4.79 10.10 13.96
N THR A 262 4.21 9.55 15.02
CA THR A 262 4.47 8.17 15.45
C THR A 262 3.39 7.23 14.95
N SER A 263 3.78 6.09 14.40
CA SER A 263 2.90 4.94 14.19
C SER A 263 2.92 4.05 15.43
N LYS A 264 1.75 3.65 15.92
CA LYS A 264 1.63 2.76 17.09
C LYS A 264 0.94 1.45 16.68
N VAL A 265 1.38 0.33 17.25
CA VAL A 265 0.80 -1.00 17.04
C VAL A 265 0.81 -1.74 18.37
N ALA A 266 -0.30 -2.34 18.76
CA ALA A 266 -0.32 -3.25 19.91
C ALA A 266 0.30 -4.60 19.53
N LEU A 267 1.25 -5.07 20.34
CA LEU A 267 1.85 -6.39 20.32
C LEU A 267 1.42 -7.13 21.58
N ARG A 268 1.33 -8.46 21.49
CA ARG A 268 1.04 -9.30 22.67
C ARG A 268 2.32 -9.44 23.50
N ALA A 269 2.24 -9.15 24.80
CA ALA A 269 3.34 -9.32 25.72
C ALA A 269 3.54 -10.80 26.10
N GLU A 270 4.72 -11.10 26.60
CA GLU A 270 5.03 -12.40 27.19
C GLU A 270 4.28 -12.49 28.53
N ALA A 271 3.44 -13.51 28.71
CA ALA A 271 2.92 -13.83 30.03
C ALA A 271 4.01 -14.57 30.81
N ASP A 272 4.23 -14.21 32.07
CA ASP A 272 5.13 -14.94 32.97
C ASP A 272 4.67 -16.39 33.07
N VAL A 273 5.39 -17.29 32.40
CA VAL A 273 5.13 -18.72 32.51
C VAL A 273 6.46 -19.45 32.61
N GLU A 274 6.89 -19.62 33.86
CA GLU A 274 7.93 -20.54 34.32
C GLU A 274 7.49 -22.02 34.23
N HIS A 275 6.32 -22.32 33.65
CA HIS A 275 5.80 -23.67 33.44
C HIS A 275 5.34 -23.88 32.00
N LEU A 276 6.21 -24.38 31.12
CA LEU A 276 5.89 -25.25 29.97
C LEU A 276 7.18 -25.49 29.16
N LEU A 277 8.20 -25.99 29.85
CA LEU A 277 9.01 -27.04 29.24
C LEU A 277 8.12 -28.28 29.19
N GLU A 278 8.09 -28.92 28.02
CA GLU A 278 7.39 -30.17 27.69
C GLU A 278 5.94 -30.04 27.20
N SER A 279 5.77 -30.37 25.90
CA SER A 279 4.52 -30.87 25.29
C SER A 279 3.52 -29.87 24.69
N THR A 280 3.93 -28.99 23.77
CA THR A 280 3.18 -28.68 22.51
C THR A 280 3.99 -27.82 21.51
N PRO A 281 4.12 -28.19 20.23
CA PRO A 281 4.92 -27.45 19.26
C PRO A 281 4.11 -26.32 18.62
N SER A 282 3.87 -25.22 19.33
CA SER A 282 3.34 -23.99 18.69
C SER A 282 3.76 -22.70 19.40
N VAL A 283 5.07 -22.47 19.55
CA VAL A 283 5.56 -21.13 19.88
C VAL A 283 5.26 -20.21 18.70
N ARG A 284 4.11 -19.52 18.73
CA ARG A 284 3.86 -18.34 17.89
C ARG A 284 4.98 -17.35 18.22
N THR A 285 5.86 -17.04 17.28
CA THR A 285 6.99 -16.13 17.49
C THR A 285 6.49 -14.82 18.11
N ASN A 286 6.78 -14.59 19.39
CA ASN A 286 6.42 -13.35 20.05
C ASN A 286 7.33 -12.24 19.48
N VAL A 287 6.73 -11.29 18.75
CA VAL A 287 7.43 -10.18 18.09
C VAL A 287 8.14 -9.30 19.11
N GLU A 288 7.55 -9.10 20.29
CA GLU A 288 8.18 -8.33 21.37
C GLU A 288 9.46 -9.02 21.84
N ARG A 289 9.38 -10.31 22.16
CA ARG A 289 10.53 -11.12 22.62
C ARG A 289 11.66 -11.09 21.60
N LEU A 290 11.33 -11.20 20.30
CA LEU A 290 12.32 -11.10 19.23
C LEU A 290 13.01 -9.73 19.22
N ILE A 291 12.24 -8.64 19.34
CA ILE A 291 12.79 -7.28 19.37
C ILE A 291 13.71 -7.10 20.59
N ARG A 292 13.28 -7.55 21.77
CA ARG A 292 14.10 -7.49 23.00
C ARG A 292 15.38 -8.31 22.86
N ARG A 293 15.31 -9.53 22.31
CA ARG A 293 16.51 -10.36 22.05
C ARG A 293 17.48 -9.67 21.11
N VAL A 294 16.99 -9.05 20.03
CA VAL A 294 17.84 -8.26 19.12
C VAL A 294 18.50 -7.11 19.87
N MET A 295 17.77 -6.36 20.70
CA MET A 295 18.32 -5.25 21.48
C MET A 295 19.46 -5.68 22.40
N VAL A 296 19.35 -6.84 23.05
CA VAL A 296 20.42 -7.41 23.88
C VAL A 296 21.65 -7.74 23.02
N LEU A 297 21.46 -8.42 21.89
CA LEU A 297 22.57 -8.82 21.01
C LEU A 297 23.27 -7.63 20.34
N THR A 298 22.58 -6.52 20.11
CA THR A 298 23.14 -5.30 19.52
C THR A 298 23.59 -4.28 20.56
N GLU A 299 23.52 -4.58 21.86
CA GLU A 299 23.93 -3.68 22.95
C GLU A 299 25.39 -3.25 22.89
N PRO A 300 26.37 -4.17 22.71
CA PRO A 300 27.77 -3.78 22.60
C PRO A 300 28.02 -2.87 21.38
N LEU A 301 27.32 -3.14 20.27
CA LEU A 301 27.51 -2.42 19.01
C LEU A 301 27.03 -0.96 19.08
N ASP A 302 26.02 -0.67 19.88
CA ASP A 302 25.50 0.69 20.06
C ASP A 302 26.45 1.61 20.83
N LYS A 303 27.26 1.03 21.73
CA LYS A 303 28.29 1.78 22.46
C LYS A 303 29.40 2.26 21.52
N GLU A 304 29.68 1.47 20.48
CA GLU A 304 30.67 1.75 19.44
C GLU A 304 30.08 2.47 18.22
N ALA A 305 28.76 2.64 18.16
CA ALA A 305 28.11 3.21 16.99
C ALA A 305 28.44 4.71 16.84
N PRO A 306 28.67 5.18 15.59
CA PRO A 306 28.71 6.60 15.29
C PRO A 306 27.48 7.36 15.80
N ALA A 307 27.63 8.65 16.10
CA ALA A 307 26.59 9.47 16.72
C ALA A 307 25.26 9.51 15.93
N ASP A 308 25.30 9.37 14.60
CA ASP A 308 24.13 9.35 13.71
C ASP A 308 23.38 8.00 13.68
N LEU A 309 24.04 6.93 14.16
CA LEU A 309 23.50 5.56 14.20
C LEU A 309 23.19 5.08 15.62
N LYS A 310 23.67 5.79 16.63
CA LYS A 310 23.44 5.49 18.04
C LYS A 310 21.94 5.46 18.38
N GLY A 311 21.55 4.54 19.25
CA GLY A 311 20.17 4.31 19.68
C GLY A 311 19.31 3.52 18.68
N ARG A 312 19.88 2.96 17.61
CA ARG A 312 19.15 2.09 16.66
C ARG A 312 19.16 0.63 17.09
N VAL A 313 18.09 -0.09 16.78
CA VAL A 313 17.99 -1.53 17.09
C VAL A 313 18.83 -2.38 16.14
N TRP A 314 18.84 -2.04 14.85
CA TRP A 314 19.41 -2.88 13.79
C TRP A 314 20.87 -2.52 13.47
N LEU A 315 21.78 -2.80 14.39
CA LEU A 315 23.22 -2.54 14.25
C LEU A 315 24.00 -3.85 14.03
N TYR A 316 24.94 -3.85 13.10
CA TYR A 316 25.84 -4.99 12.85
C TYR A 316 27.21 -4.52 12.35
N ARG A 317 28.23 -5.38 12.47
CA ARG A 317 29.55 -5.12 11.89
C ARG A 317 29.57 -5.51 10.42
N THR A 318 30.01 -4.60 9.55
CA THR A 318 30.13 -4.90 8.13
C THR A 318 31.30 -5.84 7.84
N ARG A 319 31.12 -6.71 6.86
CA ARG A 319 32.16 -7.61 6.31
C ARG A 319 32.62 -7.17 4.92
N ALA A 320 32.19 -6.00 4.45
CA ALA A 320 32.56 -5.47 3.14
C ALA A 320 34.02 -4.96 3.16
N SER A 321 34.79 -5.31 2.12
CA SER A 321 36.25 -5.15 2.06
C SER A 321 36.78 -3.74 2.40
N LYS A 322 36.04 -2.68 2.07
CA LYS A 322 36.46 -1.29 2.34
C LYS A 322 36.19 -0.79 3.76
N ASN A 323 35.37 -1.48 4.57
CA ASN A 323 34.91 -1.00 5.88
C ASN A 323 34.85 -2.10 6.95
N VAL A 324 35.56 -3.23 6.75
CA VAL A 324 35.46 -4.43 7.59
C VAL A 324 35.59 -4.07 9.07
N GLY A 325 34.65 -4.53 9.90
CA GLY A 325 34.65 -4.32 11.35
C GLY A 325 33.89 -3.08 11.83
N ASN A 326 33.62 -2.10 10.96
CA ASN A 326 32.86 -0.91 11.32
C ASN A 326 31.39 -1.25 11.63
N VAL A 327 30.87 -0.63 12.68
CA VAL A 327 29.45 -0.72 13.05
C VAL A 327 28.62 0.08 12.04
N THR A 328 27.61 -0.56 11.46
CA THR A 328 26.67 0.07 10.54
C THR A 328 25.24 -0.35 10.84
N ALA A 329 24.28 0.41 10.31
CA ALA A 329 22.86 0.13 10.47
C ALA A 329 22.30 -0.61 9.24
N LEU A 330 21.32 -1.47 9.50
CA LEU A 330 20.59 -2.17 8.44
C LEU A 330 19.89 -1.18 7.51
N ASN A 331 19.95 -1.45 6.21
CA ASN A 331 19.36 -0.61 5.18
C ASN A 331 18.55 -1.44 4.16
N SER A 332 17.71 -0.78 3.35
CA SER A 332 16.84 -1.46 2.39
C SER A 332 17.56 -2.38 1.41
N ALA A 333 18.79 -2.04 0.99
CA ALA A 333 19.55 -2.85 0.05
C ALA A 333 20.05 -4.14 0.72
N ALA A 334 20.53 -4.05 1.96
CA ALA A 334 20.92 -5.23 2.74
C ALA A 334 19.73 -6.17 2.98
N VAL A 335 18.54 -5.62 3.26
CA VAL A 335 17.31 -6.42 3.41
C VAL A 335 16.92 -7.11 2.10
N ALA A 336 17.03 -6.41 0.96
CA ALA A 336 16.74 -7.00 -0.34
C ALA A 336 17.70 -8.16 -0.66
N VAL A 337 19.00 -7.98 -0.41
CA VAL A 337 20.01 -9.04 -0.60
C VAL A 337 19.72 -10.25 0.30
N ALA A 338 19.42 -10.01 1.59
CA ALA A 338 19.07 -11.09 2.51
C ALA A 338 17.78 -11.81 2.08
N ALA A 339 16.77 -11.08 1.62
CA ALA A 339 15.53 -11.65 1.12
C ALA A 339 15.77 -12.54 -0.11
N THR A 340 16.58 -12.11 -1.08
CA THR A 340 16.96 -12.94 -2.23
C THR A 340 17.69 -14.21 -1.79
N ARG A 341 18.63 -14.11 -0.84
CA ARG A 341 19.32 -15.30 -0.31
C ARG A 341 18.38 -16.26 0.40
N LEU A 342 17.40 -15.75 1.14
CA LEU A 342 16.37 -16.58 1.76
C LEU A 342 15.56 -17.34 0.69
N VAL A 343 15.14 -16.65 -0.36
CA VAL A 343 14.40 -17.25 -1.49
C VAL A 343 15.19 -18.37 -2.13
N SER A 344 16.47 -18.13 -2.45
CA SER A 344 17.34 -19.14 -3.05
C SER A 344 17.62 -20.30 -2.10
N LYS A 345 17.84 -20.04 -0.81
CA LYS A 345 18.17 -21.08 0.18
C LYS A 345 17.00 -22.04 0.44
N TYR A 346 15.77 -21.53 0.39
CA TYR A 346 14.57 -22.31 0.68
C TYR A 346 13.72 -22.60 -0.56
N SER A 347 14.25 -22.31 -1.77
CA SER A 347 13.57 -22.48 -3.05
C SER A 347 12.13 -21.96 -3.05
N LEU A 348 11.93 -20.75 -2.53
CA LEU A 348 10.60 -20.15 -2.44
C LEU A 348 10.15 -19.72 -3.83
N THR A 349 9.05 -20.29 -4.31
CA THR A 349 8.45 -19.95 -5.61
C THR A 349 7.10 -19.25 -5.43
N ASP A 350 6.75 -18.45 -6.43
CA ASP A 350 5.42 -17.88 -6.57
C ASP A 350 4.45 -18.85 -7.28
N SER A 351 3.24 -18.36 -7.53
CA SER A 351 2.17 -19.11 -8.20
C SER A 351 2.48 -19.49 -9.65
N TYR A 352 3.50 -18.88 -10.28
CA TYR A 352 3.94 -19.14 -11.65
C TYR A 352 5.21 -19.99 -11.72
N GLY A 353 5.76 -20.39 -10.56
CA GLY A 353 7.00 -21.17 -10.47
C GLY A 353 8.27 -20.31 -10.48
N GLU A 354 8.15 -18.99 -10.49
CA GLU A 354 9.29 -18.06 -10.47
C GLU A 354 9.74 -17.79 -9.02
N PRO A 355 10.99 -17.33 -8.81
CA PRO A 355 11.48 -17.00 -7.46
C PRO A 355 10.61 -15.95 -6.76
N LEU A 356 10.17 -16.27 -5.54
CA LEU A 356 9.22 -15.42 -4.81
C LEU A 356 9.81 -14.04 -4.53
N ARG A 357 9.19 -12.99 -5.09
CA ARG A 357 9.61 -11.61 -4.84
C ARG A 357 9.17 -11.14 -3.46
N ILE A 358 10.13 -10.97 -2.54
CA ILE A 358 9.89 -10.53 -1.17
C ILE A 358 10.33 -9.07 -1.00
N ASN A 359 9.42 -8.23 -0.53
CA ASN A 359 9.74 -6.87 -0.10
C ASN A 359 8.81 -6.43 1.03
N ILE A 360 9.23 -5.48 1.87
CA ILE A 360 8.43 -5.03 3.04
C ILE A 360 7.08 -4.42 2.62
N SER A 361 6.99 -3.77 1.45
CA SER A 361 5.72 -3.26 0.93
C SER A 361 4.73 -4.38 0.65
N ARG A 362 5.20 -5.49 0.08
CA ARG A 362 4.44 -6.71 -0.17
C ARG A 362 4.01 -7.37 1.13
N LEU A 363 4.90 -7.47 2.12
CA LEU A 363 4.55 -7.95 3.47
C LEU A 363 3.47 -7.10 4.13
N ARG A 364 3.53 -5.77 3.97
CA ARG A 364 2.50 -4.85 4.44
C ARG A 364 1.17 -5.07 3.71
N LYS A 365 1.16 -5.38 2.41
CA LYS A 365 -0.06 -5.79 1.68
C LYS A 365 -0.62 -7.11 2.17
N THR A 366 0.24 -8.10 2.39
CA THR A 366 -0.16 -9.40 2.96
C THR A 366 -0.78 -9.24 4.34
N PHE A 367 -0.22 -8.36 5.19
CA PHE A 367 -0.81 -8.03 6.49
C PHE A 367 -2.16 -7.32 6.33
N ALA A 368 -2.26 -6.34 5.42
CA ALA A 368 -3.50 -5.61 5.13
C ALA A 368 -4.62 -6.54 4.70
N SER A 369 -4.36 -7.41 3.71
CA SER A 369 -5.31 -8.43 3.23
C SER A 369 -5.73 -9.32 4.38
N GLY A 370 -4.77 -9.86 5.15
CA GLY A 370 -5.10 -10.73 6.29
C GLY A 370 -5.97 -10.05 7.36
N VAL A 371 -5.76 -8.75 7.64
CA VAL A 371 -6.64 -8.00 8.57
C VAL A 371 -8.01 -7.74 7.96
N PHE A 372 -8.07 -7.38 6.68
CA PHE A 372 -9.32 -7.17 5.96
C PHE A 372 -10.18 -8.44 5.96
N ASP A 373 -9.57 -9.58 5.66
CA ASP A 373 -10.23 -10.89 5.67
C ASP A 373 -10.71 -11.27 7.08
N LEU A 374 -9.87 -11.05 8.11
CA LEU A 374 -10.20 -11.32 9.51
C LEU A 374 -11.29 -10.40 10.06
N THR A 375 -11.38 -9.18 9.56
CA THR A 375 -12.39 -8.19 9.99
C THR A 375 -13.69 -8.30 9.20
N GLY A 376 -13.75 -9.16 8.18
CA GLY A 376 -14.93 -9.35 7.34
C GLY A 376 -15.15 -8.20 6.37
N GLY A 377 -14.08 -7.58 5.88
CA GLY A 377 -14.15 -6.51 4.88
C GLY A 377 -14.24 -5.09 5.45
N ASP A 378 -13.96 -4.89 6.74
CA ASP A 378 -13.98 -3.56 7.35
C ASP A 378 -12.74 -2.74 6.97
N VAL A 379 -12.94 -1.81 6.03
CA VAL A 379 -11.92 -0.87 5.55
C VAL A 379 -11.43 0.05 6.67
N ALA A 380 -12.28 0.42 7.63
CA ALA A 380 -11.92 1.34 8.70
C ALA A 380 -11.02 0.69 9.74
N THR A 381 -11.36 -0.53 10.18
CA THR A 381 -10.50 -1.30 11.08
C THR A 381 -9.18 -1.67 10.41
N THR A 382 -9.19 -2.00 9.11
CA THR A 382 -7.97 -2.28 8.34
C THR A 382 -7.08 -1.04 8.21
N ALA A 383 -7.66 0.14 7.95
CA ALA A 383 -6.92 1.40 7.87
C ALA A 383 -6.30 1.79 9.22
N ALA A 384 -7.07 1.66 10.31
CA ALA A 384 -6.60 1.89 11.68
C ALA A 384 -5.45 0.93 12.03
N ALA A 385 -5.61 -0.36 11.72
CA ALA A 385 -4.57 -1.36 11.90
C ALA A 385 -3.30 -0.96 11.15
N LEU A 386 -3.36 -0.50 9.90
CA LEU A 386 -2.18 -0.10 9.11
C LEU A 386 -1.58 1.27 9.49
N GLY A 387 -2.28 2.05 10.33
CA GLY A 387 -1.95 3.43 10.65
C GLY A 387 -2.01 4.34 9.42
N ASN A 388 -3.02 4.12 8.57
CA ASN A 388 -3.36 4.88 7.35
C ASN A 388 -4.70 5.61 7.50
N THR A 389 -4.98 6.57 6.62
CA THR A 389 -6.33 7.12 6.42
C THR A 389 -7.19 6.18 5.56
N LEU A 390 -8.52 6.32 5.65
CA LEU A 390 -9.50 5.50 4.92
C LEU A 390 -9.26 5.51 3.40
N GLN A 391 -9.14 6.71 2.81
CA GLN A 391 -8.95 6.91 1.37
C GLN A 391 -7.70 6.21 0.79
N ILE A 392 -6.61 6.15 1.56
CA ILE A 392 -5.35 5.52 1.12
C ILE A 392 -5.46 3.99 1.16
N THR A 393 -6.29 3.44 2.07
CA THR A 393 -6.47 2.00 2.24
C THR A 393 -7.32 1.43 1.11
N ASP A 394 -8.39 2.13 0.74
CA ASP A 394 -9.33 1.79 -0.35
C ASP A 394 -8.63 1.68 -1.72
N GLN A 395 -7.90 2.71 -2.14
CA GLN A 395 -7.33 2.78 -3.49
C GLN A 395 -6.06 1.95 -3.71
N HIS A 396 -5.31 1.68 -2.66
CA HIS A 396 -4.00 1.05 -2.80
C HIS A 396 -3.93 -0.35 -2.20
N TYR A 397 -4.59 -0.65 -1.09
CA TYR A 397 -4.35 -1.88 -0.31
C TYR A 397 -5.40 -2.98 -0.50
N LEU A 398 -6.53 -2.67 -1.12
CA LEU A 398 -7.67 -3.58 -1.29
C LEU A 398 -7.86 -4.03 -2.75
N ALA A 399 -6.78 -4.08 -3.54
CA ALA A 399 -6.84 -4.73 -4.84
C ALA A 399 -7.17 -6.23 -4.63
N PRO A 400 -8.18 -6.79 -5.31
CA PRO A 400 -8.52 -8.21 -5.20
C PRO A 400 -7.28 -9.08 -5.42
N SER A 401 -7.06 -10.09 -4.56
CA SER A 401 -5.96 -11.03 -4.73
C SER A 401 -6.11 -11.80 -6.05
N GLU A 402 -5.02 -12.36 -6.60
CA GLU A 402 -5.14 -13.22 -7.80
C GLU A 402 -6.02 -14.45 -7.55
N GLU A 403 -6.09 -14.92 -6.30
CA GLU A 403 -6.99 -16.01 -5.88
C GLU A 403 -8.45 -15.54 -5.91
N ALA A 404 -8.73 -14.31 -5.44
CA ALA A 404 -10.04 -13.70 -5.61
C ALA A 404 -10.36 -13.55 -7.11
N LEU A 405 -9.47 -12.96 -7.92
CA LEU A 405 -9.68 -12.79 -9.37
C LEU A 405 -9.87 -14.12 -10.10
N ARG A 406 -9.14 -15.18 -9.73
CA ARG A 406 -9.34 -16.54 -10.27
C ARG A 406 -10.67 -17.14 -9.83
N ASN A 407 -11.12 -16.89 -8.60
CA ASN A 407 -12.46 -17.30 -8.16
C ASN A 407 -13.56 -16.51 -8.92
N TRP A 408 -13.37 -15.22 -9.16
CA TRP A 408 -14.26 -14.40 -10.00
C TRP A 408 -14.28 -14.85 -11.46
N GLN A 409 -13.12 -15.20 -12.02
CA GLN A 409 -12.98 -15.70 -13.39
C GLN A 409 -13.55 -17.12 -13.53
N PHE A 410 -13.33 -17.99 -12.55
CA PHE A 410 -13.96 -19.32 -12.46
C PHE A 410 -15.48 -19.20 -12.34
N MET A 411 -15.99 -18.28 -11.52
CA MET A 411 -17.43 -17.97 -11.45
C MET A 411 -17.96 -17.44 -12.80
N GLY A 412 -17.18 -16.62 -13.51
CA GLY A 412 -17.50 -16.14 -14.85
C GLY A 412 -17.46 -17.24 -15.92
N GLU A 413 -16.53 -18.18 -15.83
CA GLU A 413 -16.39 -19.32 -16.75
C GLU A 413 -17.49 -20.35 -16.51
N VAL A 414 -17.87 -20.62 -15.25
CA VAL A 414 -19.06 -21.41 -14.88
C VAL A 414 -20.33 -20.75 -15.42
N LEU A 415 -20.48 -19.43 -15.26
CA LEU A 415 -21.60 -18.66 -15.81
C LEU A 415 -21.65 -18.69 -17.35
N VAL A 416 -20.50 -18.61 -18.02
CA VAL A 416 -20.40 -18.70 -19.50
C VAL A 416 -20.68 -20.12 -19.99
N GLN A 417 -20.26 -21.14 -19.23
CA GLN A 417 -20.55 -22.54 -19.52
C GLN A 417 -22.06 -22.80 -19.40
N GLU A 418 -22.70 -22.26 -18.36
CA GLU A 418 -24.14 -22.33 -18.15
C GLU A 418 -24.95 -21.52 -19.22
N LEU A 419 -24.42 -20.37 -19.68
CA LEU A 419 -24.97 -19.59 -20.81
C LEU A 419 -24.89 -20.39 -22.12
N ARG A 420 -23.79 -21.11 -22.34
CA ARG A 420 -23.59 -21.96 -23.54
C ARG A 420 -24.49 -23.19 -23.53
N THR A 421 -24.78 -23.78 -22.38
CA THR A 421 -25.67 -24.94 -22.26
C THR A 421 -27.16 -24.57 -22.21
N ARG A 422 -27.51 -23.26 -22.25
CA ARG A 422 -28.90 -22.75 -22.18
C ARG A 422 -29.69 -23.31 -21.00
N THR A 423 -29.01 -23.61 -19.91
CA THR A 423 -29.61 -24.06 -18.65
C THR A 423 -29.79 -22.91 -17.66
N ILE A 424 -29.37 -21.69 -18.02
CA ILE A 424 -29.69 -20.48 -17.27
C ILE A 424 -31.09 -19.99 -17.67
N GLY A 425 -32.03 -20.03 -16.72
CA GLY A 425 -33.19 -19.14 -16.73
C GLY A 425 -34.43 -19.58 -17.50
N THR A 426 -34.77 -20.86 -17.62
CA THR A 426 -36.06 -21.21 -18.22
C THR A 426 -37.28 -20.88 -17.35
N THR A 427 -37.13 -20.56 -16.04
CA THR A 427 -38.28 -20.13 -15.20
C THR A 427 -37.93 -19.28 -13.97
N TYR A 428 -37.25 -18.13 -14.04
CA TYR A 428 -36.89 -17.42 -12.79
C TYR A 428 -37.03 -15.88 -12.83
N ARG A 429 -38.22 -15.39 -12.41
CA ARG A 429 -38.40 -14.23 -11.49
C ARG A 429 -38.20 -14.64 -10.02
N ASP A 430 -37.57 -15.77 -9.83
CA ASP A 430 -37.61 -16.57 -8.63
C ASP A 430 -36.13 -16.88 -8.28
N THR A 431 -35.72 -16.52 -7.09
CA THR A 431 -34.32 -16.52 -6.66
C THR A 431 -34.04 -17.77 -5.84
N PRO A 432 -32.77 -18.17 -5.65
CA PRO A 432 -32.43 -19.27 -4.73
C PRO A 432 -32.89 -19.05 -3.28
N MET A 433 -33.28 -17.83 -2.92
CA MET A 433 -33.82 -17.46 -1.61
C MET A 433 -35.35 -17.37 -1.57
N GLY A 434 -36.06 -17.29 -2.70
CA GLY A 434 -37.49 -16.91 -2.78
C GLY A 434 -37.73 -15.87 -3.87
N ARG A 435 -38.73 -14.99 -3.77
CA ARG A 435 -39.04 -14.05 -4.86
C ARG A 435 -38.43 -12.66 -4.64
N CYS A 436 -37.96 -12.03 -5.72
CA CYS A 436 -37.45 -10.66 -5.72
C CYS A 436 -38.26 -9.80 -6.69
N ALA A 437 -38.75 -8.66 -6.22
CA ALA A 437 -39.52 -7.72 -7.05
C ALA A 437 -38.64 -6.89 -8.00
N ASP A 438 -37.38 -6.63 -7.64
CA ASP A 438 -36.47 -5.77 -8.41
C ASP A 438 -35.00 -6.19 -8.21
N PRO A 439 -34.48 -7.09 -9.06
CA PRO A 439 -33.11 -7.58 -8.95
C PRO A 439 -32.06 -6.58 -9.47
N GLU A 440 -32.43 -5.62 -10.31
CA GLU A 440 -31.48 -4.68 -10.93
C GLU A 440 -31.34 -3.37 -10.12
N ASN A 441 -32.45 -2.87 -9.57
CA ASN A 441 -32.51 -1.59 -8.84
C ASN A 441 -32.91 -1.73 -7.36
N GLY A 442 -33.02 -2.96 -6.87
CA GLY A 442 -33.33 -3.24 -5.46
C GLY A 442 -32.36 -2.57 -4.48
N GLN A 443 -32.78 -2.45 -3.22
CA GLN A 443 -32.05 -1.74 -2.15
C GLN A 443 -30.57 -2.09 -2.03
N TYR A 444 -30.20 -3.34 -2.29
CA TYR A 444 -28.82 -3.86 -2.23
C TYR A 444 -28.27 -4.28 -3.59
N ALA A 445 -28.95 -3.91 -4.69
CA ALA A 445 -28.51 -4.23 -6.04
C ALA A 445 -27.29 -3.39 -6.44
N PRO A 446 -26.42 -3.90 -7.33
CA PRO A 446 -25.21 -3.22 -7.77
C PRO A 446 -25.48 -1.97 -8.62
N LYS A 447 -26.71 -1.79 -9.15
CA LYS A 447 -27.13 -0.65 -10.00
C LYS A 447 -26.23 -0.45 -11.22
N LEU A 448 -25.78 -1.56 -11.81
CA LEU A 448 -25.02 -1.60 -13.05
C LEU A 448 -25.91 -2.18 -14.15
N GLU A 449 -25.79 -1.64 -15.36
CA GLU A 449 -26.62 -2.02 -16.50
C GLU A 449 -26.40 -3.50 -16.84
N GLY A 450 -27.47 -4.31 -16.75
CA GLY A 450 -27.45 -5.75 -17.01
C GLY A 450 -26.96 -6.65 -15.84
N ALA A 451 -26.73 -6.10 -14.63
CA ALA A 451 -26.27 -6.87 -13.48
C ALA A 451 -27.39 -7.12 -12.44
N ASN A 452 -27.63 -8.39 -12.11
CA ASN A 452 -28.58 -8.79 -11.06
C ASN A 452 -27.96 -8.76 -9.65
N CYS A 453 -28.80 -8.47 -8.65
CA CYS A 453 -28.43 -8.50 -7.23
C CYS A 453 -28.14 -9.93 -6.76
N MET A 454 -26.91 -10.14 -6.23
CA MET A 454 -26.45 -11.43 -5.69
C MET A 454 -26.26 -11.41 -4.17
N ASN A 455 -26.74 -10.36 -3.49
CA ASN A 455 -26.57 -10.19 -2.04
C ASN A 455 -27.62 -10.98 -1.23
N PHE A 456 -27.52 -12.30 -1.29
CA PHE A 456 -28.52 -13.21 -0.71
C PHE A 456 -28.59 -13.14 0.83
N ILE A 457 -27.49 -12.77 1.48
CA ILE A 457 -27.43 -12.60 2.94
C ILE A 457 -28.35 -11.48 3.40
N ASN A 458 -28.49 -10.42 2.61
CA ASN A 458 -29.33 -9.28 2.93
C ASN A 458 -30.77 -9.39 2.40
N CYS A 459 -31.14 -10.47 1.70
CA CYS A 459 -32.49 -10.68 1.18
C CYS A 459 -33.55 -10.55 2.27
N LEU A 460 -33.36 -11.18 3.44
CA LEU A 460 -34.32 -11.15 4.55
C LEU A 460 -34.58 -9.74 5.13
N ARG A 461 -33.71 -8.77 4.82
CA ARG A 461 -33.79 -7.38 5.28
C ARG A 461 -34.13 -6.42 4.14
N CYS A 462 -34.26 -6.94 2.92
CA CYS A 462 -34.53 -6.17 1.72
C CYS A 462 -36.03 -5.96 1.56
N LYS A 463 -36.44 -4.72 1.32
CA LYS A 463 -37.86 -4.37 1.10
C LYS A 463 -38.47 -5.00 -0.17
N HIS A 464 -37.65 -5.50 -1.08
CA HIS A 464 -38.07 -6.09 -2.36
C HIS A 464 -38.13 -7.63 -2.32
N TYR A 465 -37.87 -8.23 -1.16
CA TYR A 465 -37.86 -9.68 -0.99
C TYR A 465 -39.19 -10.19 -0.44
N ALA A 466 -39.68 -11.29 -1.01
CA ALA A 466 -40.91 -11.94 -0.61
C ALA A 466 -40.77 -13.46 -0.59
N VAL A 467 -41.43 -14.12 0.37
CA VAL A 467 -41.43 -15.57 0.52
C VAL A 467 -42.86 -16.09 0.42
N THR A 468 -43.08 -17.07 -0.45
CA THR A 468 -44.36 -17.79 -0.56
C THR A 468 -44.25 -19.19 0.06
N ALA A 469 -45.37 -19.89 0.20
CA ALA A 469 -45.40 -21.25 0.75
C ALA A 469 -44.55 -22.25 -0.08
N GLU A 470 -44.45 -22.02 -1.40
CA GLU A 470 -43.64 -22.83 -2.32
C GLU A 470 -42.13 -22.59 -2.12
N ASP A 471 -41.76 -21.42 -1.61
CA ASP A 471 -40.37 -21.00 -1.41
C ASP A 471 -39.80 -21.43 -0.05
N LEU A 472 -40.63 -21.98 0.84
CA LEU A 472 -40.21 -22.45 2.17
C LEU A 472 -39.07 -23.46 2.08
N TYR A 473 -39.10 -24.35 1.08
CA TYR A 473 -38.03 -25.31 0.84
C TYR A 473 -36.68 -24.63 0.51
N LYS A 474 -36.69 -23.56 -0.30
CA LYS A 474 -35.50 -22.79 -0.66
C LYS A 474 -34.96 -22.02 0.56
N LEU A 475 -35.87 -21.40 1.31
CA LEU A 475 -35.56 -20.68 2.54
C LEU A 475 -34.95 -21.60 3.61
N PHE A 476 -35.51 -22.79 3.80
CA PHE A 476 -34.97 -23.78 4.74
C PHE A 476 -33.65 -24.38 4.25
N SER A 477 -33.45 -24.52 2.93
CA SER A 477 -32.16 -24.95 2.38
C SER A 477 -31.06 -23.93 2.71
N PHE A 478 -31.35 -22.64 2.57
CA PHE A 478 -30.44 -21.57 3.02
C PHE A 478 -30.25 -21.57 4.55
N TYR A 479 -31.32 -21.74 5.32
CA TYR A 479 -31.27 -21.85 6.78
C TYR A 479 -30.30 -22.94 7.25
N PHE A 480 -30.44 -24.15 6.72
CA PHE A 480 -29.54 -25.26 7.07
C PHE A 480 -28.13 -25.03 6.56
N ARG A 481 -27.96 -24.36 5.41
CA ARG A 481 -26.64 -23.95 4.94
C ARG A 481 -25.96 -23.00 5.91
N VAL A 482 -26.65 -21.97 6.38
CA VAL A 482 -26.14 -21.02 7.38
C VAL A 482 -25.80 -21.72 8.70
N LEU A 483 -26.58 -22.72 9.12
CA LEU A 483 -26.25 -23.53 10.29
C LEU A 483 -25.03 -24.43 10.07
N ALA A 484 -24.91 -25.06 8.90
CA ALA A 484 -23.78 -25.90 8.55
C ALA A 484 -22.47 -25.10 8.49
N GLU A 485 -22.53 -23.84 8.08
CA GLU A 485 -21.37 -22.94 8.11
C GLU A 485 -20.81 -22.72 9.52
N ARG A 486 -21.60 -22.89 10.58
CA ARG A 486 -21.14 -22.74 11.97
C ARG A 486 -19.98 -23.67 12.33
N SER A 487 -19.88 -24.85 11.72
CA SER A 487 -18.79 -25.80 11.95
C SER A 487 -17.56 -25.51 11.08
N ARG A 488 -17.73 -24.75 10.00
CA ARG A 488 -16.69 -24.40 9.03
C ARG A 488 -16.05 -23.03 9.28
N MET A 489 -16.75 -22.14 9.98
CA MET A 489 -16.25 -20.81 10.30
C MET A 489 -15.96 -20.62 11.80
N ASN A 490 -15.30 -19.51 12.10
CA ASN A 490 -15.05 -19.12 13.48
C ASN A 490 -16.38 -18.89 14.24
N LYS A 491 -16.54 -19.53 15.40
CA LYS A 491 -17.76 -19.45 16.25
C LYS A 491 -18.17 -18.00 16.58
N TRP A 492 -17.22 -17.11 16.84
CA TRP A 492 -17.49 -15.70 17.14
C TRP A 492 -17.96 -14.91 15.92
N ARG A 493 -17.40 -15.21 14.74
CA ARG A 493 -17.80 -14.59 13.46
C ARG A 493 -19.21 -15.05 13.08
N TRP A 494 -19.50 -16.35 13.17
CA TRP A 494 -20.84 -16.88 12.96
C TRP A 494 -21.86 -16.22 13.89
N ALA A 495 -21.53 -16.09 15.18
CA ALA A 495 -22.39 -15.45 16.17
C ALA A 495 -22.71 -13.97 15.84
N ARG A 496 -21.77 -13.25 15.22
CA ARG A 496 -21.92 -11.83 14.88
C ARG A 496 -22.65 -11.62 13.56
N GLU A 497 -22.23 -12.33 12.51
CA GLU A 497 -22.63 -12.07 11.12
C GLU A 497 -23.78 -12.96 10.64
N TYR A 498 -23.97 -14.15 11.21
CA TYR A 498 -24.92 -15.14 10.67
C TYR A 498 -25.97 -15.59 11.68
N ALA A 499 -25.73 -15.50 12.99
CA ALA A 499 -26.67 -16.02 14.00
C ALA A 499 -28.03 -15.31 14.02
N HIS A 500 -28.09 -14.08 13.50
CA HIS A 500 -29.35 -13.36 13.37
C HIS A 500 -30.23 -13.92 12.24
N ILE A 501 -29.65 -14.58 11.24
CA ILE A 501 -30.35 -15.08 10.05
C ILE A 501 -31.31 -16.22 10.40
N PRO A 502 -30.89 -17.31 11.08
CA PRO A 502 -31.83 -18.34 11.56
C PRO A 502 -32.95 -17.76 12.43
N ARG A 503 -32.62 -16.83 13.33
CA ARG A 503 -33.60 -16.17 14.21
C ARG A 503 -34.62 -15.34 13.44
N LEU A 504 -34.19 -14.62 12.39
CA LEU A 504 -35.09 -13.88 11.52
C LEU A 504 -36.03 -14.81 10.76
N ILE A 505 -35.51 -15.94 10.26
CA ILE A 505 -36.33 -16.92 9.56
C ILE A 505 -37.37 -17.52 10.52
N ASP A 506 -36.95 -18.03 11.67
CA ASP A 506 -37.86 -18.66 12.62
C ASP A 506 -38.90 -17.66 13.17
N HIS A 507 -38.47 -16.49 13.67
CA HIS A 507 -39.37 -15.58 14.38
C HIS A 507 -40.12 -14.59 13.50
N TYR A 508 -39.50 -14.08 12.43
CA TYR A 508 -40.10 -13.02 11.62
C TYR A 508 -40.79 -13.53 10.35
N ILE A 509 -40.42 -14.73 9.86
CA ILE A 509 -41.05 -15.32 8.68
C ILE A 509 -41.98 -16.46 9.09
N ILE A 510 -41.48 -17.44 9.84
CA ILE A 510 -42.25 -18.65 10.15
C ILE A 510 -43.30 -18.38 11.23
N ASP A 511 -42.91 -17.90 12.40
CA ASP A 511 -43.86 -17.63 13.50
C ASP A 511 -44.93 -16.60 13.10
N GLU A 512 -44.53 -15.56 12.38
CA GLU A 512 -45.46 -14.54 11.86
C GLU A 512 -46.39 -15.11 10.78
N GLY A 513 -45.84 -15.91 9.85
CA GLY A 513 -46.61 -16.54 8.80
C GLY A 513 -47.61 -17.58 9.32
N LEU A 514 -47.27 -18.29 10.39
CA LEU A 514 -48.19 -19.18 11.12
C LEU A 514 -49.26 -18.39 11.86
N ARG A 515 -48.89 -17.31 12.57
CA ARG A 515 -49.83 -16.44 13.31
C ARG A 515 -50.86 -15.79 12.39
N ARG A 516 -50.43 -15.36 11.19
CA ARG A 516 -51.30 -14.74 10.17
C ARG A 516 -52.06 -15.77 9.32
N GLY A 517 -51.83 -17.07 9.52
CA GLY A 517 -52.43 -18.13 8.72
C GLY A 517 -51.95 -18.19 7.26
N THR A 518 -50.88 -17.47 6.92
CA THR A 518 -50.26 -17.47 5.59
C THR A 518 -49.53 -18.78 5.31
N PHE A 519 -48.95 -19.39 6.37
CA PHE A 519 -48.34 -20.72 6.30
C PHE A 519 -49.13 -21.71 7.14
N LYS A 520 -49.21 -22.97 6.68
CA LYS A 520 -49.76 -24.08 7.45
C LYS A 520 -48.62 -24.83 8.12
N ALA A 521 -48.77 -25.20 9.39
CA ALA A 521 -47.74 -25.90 10.16
C ALA A 521 -47.22 -27.17 9.45
N ALA A 522 -48.13 -27.97 8.87
CA ALA A 522 -47.76 -29.17 8.12
C ALA A 522 -46.87 -28.88 6.89
N ALA A 523 -47.09 -27.75 6.20
CA ALA A 523 -46.28 -27.37 5.04
C ALA A 523 -44.89 -26.84 5.44
N VAL A 524 -44.80 -26.14 6.57
CA VAL A 524 -43.53 -25.68 7.15
C VAL A 524 -42.66 -26.86 7.55
N GLU A 525 -43.22 -27.83 8.28
CA GLU A 525 -42.47 -29.03 8.71
C GLU A 525 -42.05 -29.89 7.51
N ALA A 526 -42.95 -30.11 6.54
CA ALA A 526 -42.61 -30.85 5.33
C ALA A 526 -41.49 -30.18 4.52
N ALA A 527 -41.51 -28.85 4.37
CA ALA A 527 -40.47 -28.11 3.66
C ALA A 527 -39.14 -28.10 4.43
N ARG A 528 -39.18 -28.00 5.77
CA ARG A 528 -38.01 -28.05 6.64
C ARG A 528 -37.35 -29.42 6.58
N GLU A 529 -38.12 -30.51 6.64
CA GLU A 529 -37.57 -31.86 6.55
C GLU A 529 -37.01 -32.17 5.15
N ARG A 530 -37.72 -31.74 4.10
CA ARG A 530 -37.21 -31.85 2.72
C ARG A 530 -35.88 -31.12 2.54
N ALA A 531 -35.75 -29.89 3.05
CA ALA A 531 -34.51 -29.12 2.95
C ALA A 531 -33.34 -29.73 3.74
N ARG A 532 -33.65 -30.54 4.76
CA ARG A 532 -32.65 -31.23 5.58
C ARG A 532 -32.09 -32.47 4.87
N THR A 533 -32.94 -33.23 4.19
CA THR A 533 -32.57 -34.48 3.51
C THR A 533 -32.08 -34.25 2.09
N GLU A 534 -32.68 -33.31 1.38
CA GLU A 534 -32.38 -32.99 -0.01
C GLU A 534 -32.35 -31.45 -0.18
N PRO A 535 -31.25 -30.76 0.17
CA PRO A 535 -31.18 -29.31 0.07
C PRO A 535 -31.25 -28.84 -1.39
N HIS A 536 -31.79 -27.64 -1.61
CA HIS A 536 -31.85 -27.04 -2.94
C HIS A 536 -30.44 -27.02 -3.57
N PRO A 537 -30.26 -27.40 -4.86
CA PRO A 537 -28.94 -27.57 -5.47
C PRO A 537 -28.01 -26.37 -5.31
N PHE A 538 -28.55 -25.16 -5.42
CA PHE A 538 -27.80 -23.91 -5.19
C PHE A 538 -27.16 -23.81 -3.79
N TRP A 539 -27.79 -24.34 -2.74
CA TRP A 539 -27.30 -24.28 -1.36
C TRP A 539 -26.57 -25.54 -0.90
N SER A 540 -26.51 -26.55 -1.76
CA SER A 540 -25.76 -27.78 -1.53
C SER A 540 -24.26 -27.50 -1.32
N VAL A 541 -23.62 -28.33 -0.51
CA VAL A 541 -22.19 -28.19 -0.16
C VAL A 541 -21.28 -28.36 -1.38
N ASP A 542 -21.72 -29.16 -2.36
CA ASP A 542 -20.89 -29.57 -3.50
C ASP A 542 -20.79 -28.48 -4.58
N LEU A 543 -21.76 -27.55 -4.66
CA LEU A 543 -21.72 -26.43 -5.61
C LEU A 543 -21.08 -25.15 -5.04
N ILE A 544 -21.16 -24.91 -3.72
CA ILE A 544 -20.67 -23.68 -3.10
C ILE A 544 -19.85 -24.06 -1.86
N GLN A 545 -18.53 -23.88 -1.90
CA GLN A 545 -17.63 -24.30 -0.81
C GLN A 545 -17.74 -23.44 0.46
N SER A 546 -18.12 -22.16 0.35
CA SER A 546 -18.28 -21.23 1.47
C SER A 546 -19.32 -20.15 1.17
N LEU A 547 -20.12 -19.73 2.16
CA LEU A 547 -21.05 -18.59 2.03
C LEU A 547 -20.33 -17.22 1.98
N GLU A 548 -19.01 -17.19 2.18
CA GLU A 548 -18.20 -15.97 2.04
C GLU A 548 -18.18 -15.40 0.61
N VAL A 549 -18.66 -16.16 -0.38
CA VAL A 549 -18.80 -15.73 -1.78
C VAL A 549 -19.93 -14.70 -1.98
N PHE A 550 -20.87 -14.59 -1.02
CA PHE A 550 -22.06 -13.72 -1.11
C PHE A 550 -22.12 -12.62 -0.03
N ALA A 551 -21.13 -12.54 0.85
CA ALA A 551 -20.96 -11.47 1.82
C ALA A 551 -20.18 -10.31 1.19
#